data_AF-A0A524JYE4-F1
#
_entry.id   AF-A0A524JYE4-F1
#
_cell.length_a   1.000
_cell.length_b   1.000
_cell.length_c   1.000
_cell.angle_alpha   90.00
_cell.angle_beta   90.00
_cell.angle_gamma   90.00
#
_symmetry.space_group_name_H-M   'P 1'
#
loop_
_entity.id
_entity.type
_entity.pdbx_description
1 polymer ?
#
loop_
_entity_poly.entity_id
_entity_poly.type
_entity_poly.pdbx_seq_one_letter_code
_entity_poly.pdbx_strand_id
1 'polypeptide(L)'
;MSDTNSQATEVQDTDGVQDVMKKYDKESNFRVLKGFAARIISAIAIVFSCFQLYTAVFGVLDAMIQRSIHLSFGLCLVYLLYPTSKKWARDKMHALDLGLAVLGAAVPMYIITNYQQLVQRSGSVTPLDMVIGVIGVLLVIEAARRVVGLPIIIIATVFMIYALVGPYIPGKLAHRGVAVDTLVGHLFFTTEGVFGIPLGVSSTFIFLFILFGAFLEKTGLGQFFIDLANSIAGRSVGGPAKVAVLSSGLMGTVSGSSVANVVGTGSFTIPMMKKLGYKPEFAGAVEAAASTGGQLMPPIMGAAAFLMSEITDIPYVRIIGAAVIPALLYYFGVWAGVHFEAKKNGLRGLTKEELPNLKEIFFKRGYLIIPLVGIVWLLVTGYTPMLAAFYAIILSIASAILGWFAPLPIAIILFGFALIKPMLGFVGPVSAPGALKYFTEVTPLGMLALLGIVMLVAELLHKRGRISPREVISGLESGARGALGVLTATACAGIIIGVVTLTGLGLKLGSVLVDAANGNLLLTLAFTMVTSIILGMGVPTTANYIITSTIAAPAIIMLLSAKAGLTTGAILPISIILPAHMFAFYFGIIADITPPVALAAFAGAGIAKGNPMKTGVNATKLAIAAFLVP
;
A
#
# COMPACT_ATOMS: atom_id res chain seq x y z
N MET A 1 42.81 -24.61 20.97
CA MET A 1 42.02 -25.80 20.57
C MET A 1 41.29 -26.23 21.83
N SER A 2 39.97 -26.15 22.01
CA SER A 2 38.84 -26.02 21.10
C SER A 2 37.65 -25.48 21.93
N ASP A 3 37.22 -24.25 21.67
CA ASP A 3 35.95 -23.69 22.17
C ASP A 3 35.28 -22.96 21.01
N THR A 4 34.71 -23.75 20.10
CA THR A 4 33.88 -23.29 18.99
C THR A 4 32.70 -24.25 18.87
N ASN A 5 31.72 -24.14 19.77
CA ASN A 5 30.42 -24.81 19.58
C ASN A 5 29.29 -24.29 20.48
N SER A 6 29.06 -22.97 20.55
CA SER A 6 27.81 -22.42 21.11
C SER A 6 27.09 -21.39 20.24
N GLN A 7 27.52 -21.18 18.99
CA GLN A 7 26.77 -20.42 17.99
C GLN A 7 26.00 -21.35 17.02
N ALA A 8 25.27 -22.32 17.58
CA ALA A 8 24.30 -23.08 16.83
C ALA A 8 23.09 -22.18 16.52
N THR A 9 23.18 -21.49 15.37
CA THR A 9 22.10 -21.30 14.39
C THR A 9 20.68 -21.39 14.95
N GLU A 10 20.07 -20.24 15.28
CA GLU A 10 18.61 -20.07 15.17
C GLU A 10 18.27 -20.22 13.68
N VAL A 11 18.09 -21.46 13.22
CA VAL A 11 17.43 -21.74 11.94
C VAL A 11 15.99 -21.28 12.11
N GLN A 12 15.73 -20.07 11.63
CA GLN A 12 14.42 -19.45 11.55
C GLN A 12 13.43 -20.44 10.92
N ASP A 13 12.29 -20.66 11.58
CA ASP A 13 11.12 -21.38 11.03
C ASP A 13 10.47 -20.52 9.93
N THR A 14 11.21 -20.31 8.85
CA THR A 14 10.82 -19.49 7.69
C THR A 14 9.61 -20.09 6.98
N ASP A 15 9.47 -21.42 7.03
CA ASP A 15 8.32 -22.15 6.51
C ASP A 15 7.04 -21.84 7.34
N GLY A 16 7.14 -21.87 8.67
CA GLY A 16 6.03 -21.50 9.55
C GLY A 16 5.57 -20.05 9.40
N VAL A 17 6.52 -19.11 9.21
CA VAL A 17 6.21 -17.68 8.98
C VAL A 17 5.46 -17.47 7.65
N GLN A 18 5.92 -18.11 6.57
CA GLN A 18 5.24 -18.02 5.27
C GLN A 18 3.85 -18.64 5.30
N ASP A 19 3.64 -19.71 6.05
CA ASP A 19 2.33 -20.36 6.16
C ASP A 19 1.33 -19.52 6.97
N VAL A 20 1.78 -18.81 8.01
CA VAL A 20 0.97 -17.80 8.68
C VAL A 20 0.60 -16.68 7.71
N MET A 21 1.56 -16.20 6.90
CA MET A 21 1.32 -15.16 5.90
C MET A 21 0.25 -15.60 4.89
N LYS A 22 0.39 -16.76 4.25
CA LYS A 22 -0.57 -17.29 3.27
C LYS A 22 -1.98 -17.51 3.85
N LYS A 23 -2.08 -17.76 5.16
CA LYS A 23 -3.34 -18.01 5.85
C LYS A 23 -4.13 -16.73 6.12
N TYR A 24 -3.46 -15.67 6.56
CA TYR A 24 -4.11 -14.42 6.99
C TYR A 24 -4.00 -13.29 5.97
N ASP A 25 -2.99 -13.32 5.11
CA ASP A 25 -2.84 -12.44 3.96
C ASP A 25 -3.05 -13.23 2.65
N LYS A 26 -4.13 -12.89 1.95
CA LYS A 26 -4.48 -13.52 0.67
C LYS A 26 -3.56 -13.09 -0.46
N GLU A 27 -3.00 -11.89 -0.40
CA GLU A 27 -2.09 -11.36 -1.41
C GLU A 27 -0.80 -12.19 -1.47
N SER A 28 -0.37 -12.71 -0.32
CA SER A 28 0.78 -13.60 -0.19
C SER A 28 0.51 -15.06 -0.60
N ASN A 29 -0.73 -15.45 -0.90
CA ASN A 29 -1.11 -16.82 -1.22
C ASN A 29 -1.06 -17.12 -2.73
N PHE A 30 0.12 -16.96 -3.33
CA PHE A 30 0.38 -17.20 -4.76
C PHE A 30 1.12 -18.54 -5.04
N ARG A 31 1.18 -18.95 -6.30
CA ARG A 31 1.89 -20.15 -6.78
C ARG A 31 3.40 -19.99 -6.79
N VAL A 32 4.09 -21.09 -6.48
CA VAL A 32 5.55 -21.18 -6.61
C VAL A 32 5.87 -22.22 -7.68
N LEU A 33 5.87 -21.78 -8.95
CA LEU A 33 6.20 -22.62 -10.10
C LEU A 33 7.72 -22.75 -10.27
N LYS A 34 8.17 -23.85 -10.89
CA LYS A 34 9.58 -24.10 -11.24
C LYS A 34 9.74 -24.29 -12.75
N GLY A 35 10.97 -24.17 -13.24
CA GLY A 35 11.30 -24.43 -14.64
C GLY A 35 10.86 -23.33 -15.60
N PHE A 36 10.42 -23.72 -16.81
CA PHE A 36 10.13 -22.80 -17.91
C PHE A 36 8.95 -21.84 -17.60
N ALA A 37 7.88 -22.34 -16.99
CA ALA A 37 6.72 -21.52 -16.62
C ALA A 37 7.10 -20.38 -15.67
N ALA A 38 7.99 -20.65 -14.70
CA ALA A 38 8.48 -19.64 -13.77
C ALA A 38 9.27 -18.53 -14.49
N ARG A 39 10.07 -18.88 -15.51
CA ARG A 39 10.82 -17.91 -16.32
C ARG A 39 9.89 -17.01 -17.13
N ILE A 40 8.81 -17.56 -17.71
CA ILE A 40 7.81 -16.77 -18.43
C ILE A 40 7.13 -15.77 -17.47
N ILE A 41 6.66 -16.23 -16.31
CA ILE A 41 5.99 -15.35 -15.34
C ILE A 41 6.94 -14.26 -14.85
N SER A 42 8.19 -14.62 -14.54
CA SER A 42 9.22 -13.66 -14.15
C SER A 42 9.48 -12.63 -15.25
N ALA A 43 9.58 -13.06 -16.51
CA ALA A 43 9.73 -12.15 -17.65
C ALA A 43 8.54 -11.18 -17.80
N ILE A 44 7.30 -11.65 -17.68
CA ILE A 44 6.11 -10.79 -17.72
C ILE A 44 6.13 -9.77 -16.57
N ALA A 45 6.46 -10.22 -15.35
CA ALA A 45 6.55 -9.36 -14.17
C ALA A 45 7.66 -8.28 -14.31
N ILE A 46 8.82 -8.66 -14.85
CA ILE A 46 9.92 -7.72 -15.11
C ILE A 46 9.51 -6.71 -16.18
N VAL A 47 8.92 -7.16 -17.30
CA VAL A 47 8.42 -6.27 -18.36
C VAL A 47 7.38 -5.29 -17.80
N PHE A 48 6.49 -5.77 -16.93
CA PHE A 48 5.50 -4.92 -16.28
C PHE A 48 6.17 -3.83 -15.42
N SER A 49 7.15 -4.19 -14.59
CA SER A 49 7.93 -3.21 -13.82
C SER A 49 8.70 -2.23 -14.69
N CYS A 50 9.31 -2.72 -15.79
CA CYS A 50 10.03 -1.89 -16.75
C CYS A 50 9.10 -0.91 -17.47
N PHE A 51 7.88 -1.33 -17.84
CA PHE A 51 6.88 -0.43 -18.43
C PHE A 51 6.53 0.71 -17.47
N GLN A 52 6.32 0.42 -16.20
CA GLN A 52 5.99 1.44 -15.20
C GLN A 52 7.16 2.41 -14.97
N LEU A 53 8.38 1.89 -14.86
CA LEU A 53 9.59 2.72 -14.80
C LEU A 53 9.77 3.58 -16.07
N TYR A 54 9.47 3.02 -17.25
CA TYR A 54 9.52 3.76 -18.52
C TYR A 54 8.57 4.95 -18.50
N THR A 55 7.29 4.74 -18.13
CA THR A 55 6.31 5.83 -18.06
C THR A 55 6.63 6.87 -16.97
N ALA A 56 7.35 6.47 -15.92
CA ALA A 56 7.86 7.40 -14.92
C ALA A 56 8.97 8.33 -15.46
N VAL A 57 9.79 7.82 -16.39
CA VAL A 57 10.92 8.54 -16.99
C VAL A 57 10.48 9.41 -18.16
N PHE A 58 9.65 8.86 -19.04
CA PHE A 58 9.31 9.46 -20.34
C PHE A 58 7.93 10.12 -20.38
N GLY A 59 7.16 10.02 -19.30
CA GLY A 59 5.80 10.55 -19.20
C GLY A 59 4.74 9.46 -19.28
N VAL A 60 3.60 9.74 -18.65
CA VAL A 60 2.45 8.84 -18.61
C VAL A 60 1.71 8.93 -19.96
N LEU A 61 1.24 7.78 -20.44
CA LEU A 61 0.39 7.73 -21.62
C LEU A 61 -1.00 8.31 -21.31
N ASP A 62 -1.84 8.44 -22.34
CA ASP A 62 -3.27 8.71 -22.16
C ASP A 62 -3.85 7.79 -21.08
N ALA A 63 -4.70 8.34 -20.20
CA ALA A 63 -5.18 7.66 -19.01
C ALA A 63 -5.82 6.30 -19.32
N MET A 64 -6.61 6.21 -20.40
CA MET A 64 -7.28 4.97 -20.76
C MET A 64 -6.28 3.93 -21.26
N ILE A 65 -5.28 4.36 -22.05
CA ILE A 65 -4.22 3.49 -22.59
C ILE A 65 -3.32 3.00 -21.45
N GLN A 66 -2.81 3.89 -20.60
CA GLN A 66 -1.95 3.56 -19.46
C GLN A 66 -2.61 2.52 -18.55
N ARG A 67 -3.87 2.78 -18.16
CA ARG A 67 -4.63 1.93 -17.23
C ARG A 67 -4.97 0.59 -17.89
N SER A 68 -5.23 0.56 -19.20
CA SER A 68 -5.46 -0.68 -19.96
C SER A 68 -4.22 -1.56 -20.04
N ILE A 69 -3.03 -1.00 -20.32
CA ILE A 69 -1.78 -1.77 -20.31
C ILE A 69 -1.50 -2.31 -18.91
N HIS A 70 -1.65 -1.47 -17.89
CA HIS A 70 -1.46 -1.86 -16.49
C HIS A 70 -2.39 -3.01 -16.08
N LEU A 71 -3.69 -2.91 -16.37
CA LEU A 71 -4.66 -3.97 -16.07
C LEU A 71 -4.38 -5.26 -16.84
N SER A 72 -3.94 -5.16 -18.10
CA SER A 72 -3.60 -6.33 -18.93
C SER A 72 -2.47 -7.16 -18.31
N PHE A 73 -1.38 -6.51 -17.91
CA PHE A 73 -0.29 -7.17 -17.19
C PHE A 73 -0.76 -7.74 -15.85
N GLY A 74 -1.52 -6.93 -15.09
CA GLY A 74 -2.06 -7.30 -13.79
C GLY A 74 -2.91 -8.56 -13.84
N LEU A 75 -3.96 -8.57 -14.67
CA LEU A 75 -4.86 -9.72 -14.79
C LEU A 75 -4.13 -10.96 -15.32
N CYS A 76 -3.24 -10.81 -16.30
CA CYS A 76 -2.41 -11.91 -16.79
C CYS A 76 -1.63 -12.56 -15.64
N LEU A 77 -0.86 -11.76 -14.89
CA LEU A 77 -0.08 -12.25 -13.76
C LEU A 77 -0.95 -12.82 -12.65
N VAL A 78 -2.09 -12.20 -12.34
CA VAL A 78 -3.03 -12.69 -11.32
C VAL A 78 -3.52 -14.09 -11.66
N TYR A 79 -3.96 -14.33 -12.89
CA TYR A 79 -4.46 -15.64 -13.28
C TYR A 79 -3.36 -16.71 -13.35
N LEU A 80 -2.14 -16.33 -13.74
CA LEU A 80 -0.99 -17.24 -13.71
C LEU A 80 -0.57 -17.60 -12.28
N LEU A 81 -0.58 -16.64 -11.35
CA LEU A 81 -0.05 -16.80 -9.99
C LEU A 81 -1.10 -17.26 -8.96
N TYR A 82 -2.36 -16.87 -9.09
CA TYR A 82 -3.41 -17.15 -8.11
C TYR A 82 -4.42 -18.15 -8.69
N PRO A 83 -4.43 -19.41 -8.20
CA PRO A 83 -5.28 -20.46 -8.75
C PRO A 83 -6.75 -20.20 -8.46
N THR A 84 -7.60 -20.68 -9.37
CA THR A 84 -9.07 -20.57 -9.24
C THR A 84 -9.60 -21.18 -7.94
N SER A 85 -9.08 -22.36 -7.56
CA SER A 85 -9.52 -23.12 -6.40
C SER A 85 -8.44 -23.21 -5.34
N LYS A 86 -8.85 -23.05 -4.07
CA LYS A 86 -7.96 -23.25 -2.91
C LYS A 86 -7.43 -24.69 -2.80
N LYS A 87 -8.13 -25.66 -3.39
CA LYS A 87 -7.76 -27.09 -3.37
C LYS A 87 -6.70 -27.45 -4.43
N TRP A 88 -6.47 -26.57 -5.40
CA TRP A 88 -5.55 -26.85 -6.49
C TRP A 88 -4.09 -26.73 -6.04
N ALA A 89 -3.26 -27.61 -6.60
CA ALA A 89 -1.85 -27.64 -6.28
C ALA A 89 -1.16 -26.34 -6.72
N ARG A 90 -0.21 -25.85 -5.92
CA ARG A 90 0.47 -24.56 -6.12
C ARG A 90 1.77 -24.66 -6.90
N ASP A 91 2.16 -25.88 -7.25
CA ASP A 91 3.37 -26.25 -7.99
C ASP A 91 3.11 -26.43 -9.50
N LYS A 92 1.83 -26.49 -9.92
CA LYS A 92 1.41 -26.72 -11.32
C LYS A 92 0.44 -25.64 -11.79
N MET A 93 0.43 -25.45 -13.11
CA MET A 93 -0.48 -24.54 -13.80
C MET A 93 -1.65 -25.32 -14.39
N HIS A 94 -2.86 -24.79 -14.21
CA HIS A 94 -4.09 -25.38 -14.76
C HIS A 94 -4.49 -24.67 -16.06
N ALA A 95 -5.04 -25.42 -17.02
CA ALA A 95 -5.43 -24.89 -18.34
C ALA A 95 -6.47 -23.76 -18.24
N LEU A 96 -7.40 -23.85 -17.30
CA LEU A 96 -8.39 -22.79 -17.05
C LEU A 96 -7.73 -21.48 -16.61
N ASP A 97 -6.72 -21.55 -15.74
CA ASP A 97 -6.00 -20.36 -15.30
C ASP A 97 -5.16 -19.75 -16.43
N LEU A 98 -4.63 -20.59 -17.33
CA LEU A 98 -3.95 -20.11 -18.53
C LEU A 98 -4.92 -19.42 -19.50
N GLY A 99 -6.10 -20.00 -19.72
CA GLY A 99 -7.16 -19.37 -20.53
C GLY A 99 -7.62 -18.03 -19.97
N LEU A 100 -7.83 -17.95 -18.65
CA LEU A 100 -8.16 -16.70 -17.97
C LEU A 100 -7.01 -15.69 -18.02
N ALA A 101 -5.75 -16.11 -17.97
CA ALA A 101 -4.61 -15.22 -18.12
C ALA A 101 -4.56 -14.59 -19.52
N VAL A 102 -4.81 -15.39 -20.56
CA VAL A 102 -4.87 -14.89 -21.95
C VAL A 102 -6.05 -13.92 -22.13
N LEU A 103 -7.24 -14.27 -21.63
CA LEU A 103 -8.40 -13.37 -21.68
C LEU A 103 -8.17 -12.10 -20.85
N GLY A 104 -7.57 -12.23 -19.67
CA GLY A 104 -7.22 -11.12 -18.78
C GLY A 104 -6.24 -10.13 -19.43
N ALA A 105 -5.32 -10.61 -20.26
CA ALA A 105 -4.46 -9.75 -21.08
C ALA A 105 -5.20 -9.16 -22.29
N ALA A 106 -5.99 -9.97 -23.00
CA ALA A 106 -6.60 -9.58 -24.27
C ALA A 106 -7.76 -8.58 -24.11
N VAL A 107 -8.58 -8.72 -23.07
CA VAL A 107 -9.80 -7.94 -22.88
C VAL A 107 -9.53 -6.45 -22.64
N PRO A 108 -8.61 -6.03 -21.76
CA PRO A 108 -8.24 -4.61 -21.68
C PRO A 108 -7.46 -4.13 -22.92
N MET A 109 -6.71 -5.00 -23.61
CA MET A 109 -6.03 -4.65 -24.87
C MET A 109 -7.01 -4.32 -26.02
N TYR A 110 -8.26 -4.80 -25.96
CA TYR A 110 -9.30 -4.38 -26.89
C TYR A 110 -9.51 -2.85 -26.89
N ILE A 111 -9.44 -2.21 -25.72
CA ILE A 111 -9.61 -0.77 -25.57
C ILE A 111 -8.48 -0.02 -26.28
N ILE A 112 -7.25 -0.52 -26.17
CA ILE A 112 -6.07 0.11 -26.81
C ILE A 112 -6.17 0.01 -28.32
N THR A 113 -6.51 -1.17 -28.83
CA THR A 113 -6.61 -1.42 -30.28
C THR A 113 -7.79 -0.68 -30.94
N ASN A 114 -8.88 -0.44 -30.19
CA ASN A 114 -10.08 0.23 -30.70
C ASN A 114 -10.26 1.66 -30.13
N TYR A 115 -9.23 2.25 -29.53
CA TYR A 115 -9.32 3.49 -28.76
C TYR A 115 -9.99 4.63 -29.53
N GLN A 116 -9.54 4.90 -30.75
CA GLN A 116 -10.09 5.96 -31.60
C GLN A 116 -11.59 5.76 -31.88
N GLN A 117 -12.00 4.53 -32.19
CA GLN A 117 -13.40 4.21 -32.46
C GLN A 117 -14.25 4.33 -31.20
N LEU A 118 -13.75 3.89 -30.04
CA LEU A 118 -14.47 3.99 -28.76
C LEU A 118 -14.70 5.45 -28.38
N VAL A 119 -13.68 6.30 -28.51
CA VAL A 119 -13.79 7.74 -28.22
C VAL A 119 -14.75 8.44 -29.18
N GLN A 120 -14.71 8.13 -30.47
CA GLN A 120 -15.58 8.74 -31.50
C GLN A 120 -17.05 8.32 -31.40
N ARG A 121 -17.35 7.17 -30.79
CA ARG A 121 -18.73 6.66 -30.63
C ARG A 121 -19.48 7.26 -29.43
N SER A 122 -18.86 8.19 -28.68
CA SER A 122 -19.45 8.97 -27.59
C SER A 122 -20.34 8.17 -26.62
N GLY A 123 -19.90 6.98 -26.23
CA GLY A 123 -20.62 6.13 -25.27
C GLY A 123 -21.64 5.15 -25.87
N SER A 124 -21.77 5.09 -27.20
CA SER A 124 -22.52 4.01 -27.86
C SER A 124 -21.77 2.67 -27.72
N VAL A 125 -22.44 1.70 -27.10
CA VAL A 125 -21.91 0.35 -26.86
C VAL A 125 -22.43 -0.59 -27.94
N THR A 126 -21.55 -1.10 -28.79
CA THR A 126 -21.94 -2.11 -29.79
C THR A 126 -22.13 -3.48 -29.14
N PRO A 127 -22.76 -4.46 -29.82
CA PRO A 127 -22.88 -5.82 -29.28
C PRO A 127 -21.54 -6.47 -28.92
N LEU A 128 -20.48 -6.20 -29.71
CA LEU A 128 -19.13 -6.68 -29.40
C LEU A 128 -18.56 -5.99 -28.15
N ASP A 129 -18.71 -4.66 -28.05
CA ASP A 129 -18.29 -3.92 -26.85
C ASP A 129 -19.02 -4.45 -25.61
N MET A 130 -20.30 -4.76 -25.72
CA MET A 130 -21.10 -5.33 -24.64
C MET A 130 -20.52 -6.66 -24.14
N VAL A 131 -20.19 -7.57 -25.05
CA VAL A 131 -19.58 -8.87 -24.69
C VAL A 131 -18.22 -8.67 -24.03
N ILE A 132 -17.36 -7.83 -24.61
CA ILE A 132 -16.03 -7.55 -24.07
C ILE A 132 -16.13 -6.89 -22.68
N GLY A 133 -17.04 -5.93 -22.52
CA GLY A 133 -17.25 -5.22 -21.26
C GLY A 133 -17.77 -6.14 -20.16
N VAL A 134 -18.74 -7.01 -20.46
CA VAL A 134 -19.23 -8.01 -19.49
C VAL A 134 -18.11 -8.97 -19.09
N ILE A 135 -17.36 -9.51 -20.05
CA ILE A 135 -16.22 -10.39 -19.75
C ILE A 135 -15.19 -9.64 -18.90
N GLY A 136 -14.88 -8.39 -19.24
CA GLY A 136 -13.93 -7.55 -18.51
C GLY A 136 -14.32 -7.32 -17.06
N VAL A 137 -15.57 -6.93 -16.80
CA VAL A 137 -16.10 -6.76 -15.44
C VAL A 137 -16.04 -8.07 -14.65
N LEU A 138 -16.44 -9.20 -15.26
CA LEU A 138 -16.38 -10.51 -14.62
C LEU A 138 -14.94 -10.95 -14.32
N LEU A 139 -14.00 -10.69 -15.22
CA LEU A 139 -12.58 -10.98 -15.01
C LEU A 139 -12.00 -10.14 -13.87
N VAL A 140 -12.39 -8.87 -13.72
CA VAL A 140 -11.93 -8.04 -12.60
C VAL A 140 -12.48 -8.55 -11.27
N ILE A 141 -13.78 -8.91 -11.22
CA ILE A 141 -14.42 -9.49 -10.03
C ILE A 141 -13.78 -10.82 -9.64
N GLU A 142 -13.55 -11.71 -10.61
CA GLU A 142 -12.93 -13.01 -10.36
C GLU A 142 -11.45 -12.86 -9.92
N ALA A 143 -10.70 -11.92 -10.50
CA ALA A 143 -9.35 -11.60 -10.05
C ALA A 143 -9.34 -11.05 -8.61
N ALA A 144 -10.23 -10.12 -8.29
CA ALA A 144 -10.36 -9.59 -6.94
C ALA A 144 -10.81 -10.67 -5.94
N ARG A 145 -11.64 -11.65 -6.33
CA ARG A 145 -11.99 -12.79 -5.47
C ARG A 145 -10.76 -13.63 -5.08
N ARG A 146 -9.82 -13.80 -6.02
CA ARG A 146 -8.60 -14.60 -5.82
C ARG A 146 -7.57 -13.90 -4.94
N VAL A 147 -7.39 -12.60 -5.13
CA VAL A 147 -6.29 -11.84 -4.51
C VAL A 147 -6.76 -11.10 -3.25
N VAL A 148 -7.89 -10.40 -3.31
CA VAL A 148 -8.41 -9.54 -2.23
C VAL A 148 -9.41 -10.31 -1.35
N GLY A 149 -10.34 -11.03 -1.99
CA GLY A 149 -11.29 -11.95 -1.36
C GLY A 149 -12.73 -11.44 -1.28
N LEU A 150 -13.58 -12.21 -0.57
CA LEU A 150 -15.03 -12.07 -0.66
C LEU A 150 -15.63 -10.72 -0.24
N PRO A 151 -15.16 -10.00 0.80
CA PRO A 151 -15.81 -8.77 1.24
C PRO A 151 -15.95 -7.72 0.12
N ILE A 152 -14.89 -7.43 -0.63
CA ILE A 152 -14.95 -6.45 -1.74
C ILE A 152 -15.88 -6.94 -2.87
N ILE A 153 -15.94 -8.25 -3.12
CA ILE A 153 -16.80 -8.84 -4.15
C ILE A 153 -18.27 -8.72 -3.79
N ILE A 154 -18.60 -8.98 -2.53
CA ILE A 154 -19.96 -8.82 -2.02
C ILE A 154 -20.39 -7.36 -2.19
N ILE A 155 -19.56 -6.40 -1.79
CA ILE A 155 -19.86 -4.97 -1.91
C ILE A 155 -20.05 -4.57 -3.38
N ALA A 156 -19.10 -4.91 -4.26
CA ALA A 156 -19.19 -4.59 -5.69
C ALA A 156 -20.43 -5.22 -6.34
N THR A 157 -20.75 -6.47 -6.01
CA THR A 157 -21.93 -7.18 -6.54
C THR A 157 -23.24 -6.56 -6.04
N VAL A 158 -23.34 -6.25 -4.74
CA VAL A 158 -24.50 -5.58 -4.15
C VAL A 158 -24.73 -4.22 -4.81
N PHE A 159 -23.66 -3.48 -5.08
CA PHE A 159 -23.77 -2.16 -5.71
C PHE A 159 -24.22 -2.29 -7.16
N MET A 160 -23.65 -3.20 -7.94
CA MET A 160 -24.14 -3.47 -9.30
C MET A 160 -25.61 -3.89 -9.31
N ILE A 161 -26.04 -4.75 -8.38
CA ILE A 161 -27.47 -5.11 -8.24
C ILE A 161 -28.29 -3.87 -7.92
N TYR A 162 -27.87 -3.05 -6.96
CA TYR A 162 -28.52 -1.79 -6.60
C TYR A 162 -28.71 -0.89 -7.84
N ALA A 163 -27.68 -0.76 -8.70
CA ALA A 163 -27.77 0.01 -9.94
C ALA A 163 -28.89 -0.49 -10.87
N LEU A 164 -29.17 -1.78 -10.90
CA LEU A 164 -30.21 -2.38 -11.75
C LEU A 164 -31.61 -2.28 -11.12
N VAL A 165 -31.73 -2.47 -9.81
CA VAL A 165 -33.03 -2.60 -9.11
C VAL A 165 -33.53 -1.30 -8.48
N GLY A 166 -32.86 -0.17 -8.72
CA GLY A 166 -33.21 1.16 -8.19
C GLY A 166 -34.69 1.52 -8.14
N PRO A 167 -35.53 1.25 -9.18
CA PRO A 167 -36.94 1.59 -9.17
C PRO A 167 -37.78 0.83 -8.14
N TYR A 168 -37.29 -0.34 -7.69
CA TYR A 168 -37.97 -1.19 -6.71
C TYR A 168 -37.56 -0.89 -5.27
N ILE A 169 -36.59 0.00 -5.05
CA ILE A 169 -36.09 0.35 -3.72
C ILE A 169 -36.92 1.49 -3.14
N PRO A 170 -37.52 1.34 -1.95
CA PRO A 170 -38.32 2.40 -1.33
C PRO A 170 -37.45 3.50 -0.68
N GLY A 171 -38.03 4.68 -0.50
CA GLY A 171 -37.46 5.77 0.29
C GLY A 171 -36.28 6.48 -0.37
N LYS A 172 -35.39 7.07 0.44
CA LYS A 172 -34.30 7.95 -0.01
C LYS A 172 -33.23 7.24 -0.87
N LEU A 173 -33.20 5.91 -0.85
CA LEU A 173 -32.28 5.12 -1.67
C LEU A 173 -32.79 4.92 -3.11
N ALA A 174 -34.07 5.17 -3.40
CA ALA A 174 -34.67 4.98 -4.72
C ALA A 174 -33.95 5.76 -5.84
N HIS A 175 -33.83 5.18 -7.04
CA HIS A 175 -33.41 5.88 -8.25
C HIS A 175 -34.04 5.26 -9.50
N ARG A 176 -33.88 5.93 -10.65
CA ARG A 176 -34.49 5.53 -11.93
C ARG A 176 -34.07 4.16 -12.49
N GLY A 177 -33.14 3.45 -11.85
CA GLY A 177 -32.46 2.27 -12.40
C GLY A 177 -31.43 2.64 -13.49
N VAL A 178 -30.52 1.72 -13.78
CA VAL A 178 -29.52 1.87 -14.84
C VAL A 178 -29.67 0.69 -15.81
N ALA A 179 -29.78 0.98 -17.10
CA ALA A 179 -29.84 -0.06 -18.13
C ALA A 179 -28.52 -0.83 -18.21
N VAL A 180 -28.55 -2.11 -18.58
CA VAL A 180 -27.37 -3.00 -18.52
C VAL A 180 -26.26 -2.54 -19.46
N ASP A 181 -26.63 -2.09 -20.67
CA ASP A 181 -25.71 -1.52 -21.67
C ASP A 181 -25.03 -0.25 -21.14
N THR A 182 -25.80 0.65 -20.52
CA THR A 182 -25.27 1.87 -19.88
C THR A 182 -24.34 1.52 -18.72
N LEU A 183 -24.73 0.54 -17.90
CA LEU A 183 -23.93 0.10 -16.76
C LEU A 183 -22.59 -0.50 -17.24
N VAL A 184 -22.62 -1.45 -18.18
CA VAL A 184 -21.40 -2.07 -18.71
C VAL A 184 -20.53 -1.05 -19.45
N GLY A 185 -21.15 -0.19 -20.27
CA GLY A 185 -20.50 0.92 -20.96
C GLY A 185 -19.72 1.81 -20.00
N HIS A 186 -20.40 2.27 -18.95
CA HIS A 186 -19.81 3.10 -17.91
C HIS A 186 -18.72 2.37 -17.12
N LEU A 187 -18.97 1.13 -16.71
CA LEU A 187 -18.03 0.39 -15.86
C LEU A 187 -16.74 -0.01 -16.57
N PHE A 188 -16.76 -0.32 -17.86
CA PHE A 188 -15.59 -0.88 -18.54
C PHE A 188 -14.98 0.03 -19.61
N PHE A 189 -15.75 0.94 -20.23
CA PHE A 189 -15.25 1.78 -21.33
C PHE A 189 -15.09 3.25 -20.95
N THR A 190 -15.18 3.60 -19.66
CA THR A 190 -14.95 4.96 -19.17
C THR A 190 -13.90 5.00 -18.06
N THR A 191 -13.45 6.22 -17.75
CA THR A 191 -12.55 6.52 -16.63
C THR A 191 -13.29 6.73 -15.30
N GLU A 192 -14.56 6.33 -15.20
CA GLU A 192 -15.33 6.39 -13.96
C GLU A 192 -15.56 4.98 -13.35
N GLY A 193 -15.28 3.93 -14.12
CA GLY A 193 -15.44 2.53 -13.71
C GLY A 193 -14.11 1.84 -13.35
N VAL A 194 -13.92 0.62 -13.86
CA VAL A 194 -12.71 -0.21 -13.68
C VAL A 194 -11.44 0.58 -14.00
N PHE A 195 -11.46 1.36 -15.07
CA PHE A 195 -10.33 2.20 -15.49
C PHE A 195 -10.35 3.58 -14.85
N GLY A 196 -10.96 3.73 -13.68
CA GLY A 196 -11.11 5.01 -13.02
C GLY A 196 -9.91 5.44 -12.19
N ILE A 197 -10.15 6.49 -11.38
CA ILE A 197 -9.15 7.12 -10.51
C ILE A 197 -8.34 6.08 -9.71
N PRO A 198 -8.95 5.08 -9.03
CA PRO A 198 -8.17 4.12 -8.24
C PRO A 198 -7.14 3.35 -9.06
N LEU A 199 -7.54 2.85 -10.24
CA LEU A 199 -6.63 2.12 -11.12
C LEU A 199 -5.58 3.07 -11.72
N GLY A 200 -5.94 4.33 -11.96
CA GLY A 200 -5.02 5.39 -12.34
C GLY A 200 -3.88 5.55 -11.34
N VAL A 201 -4.21 5.72 -10.06
CA VAL A 201 -3.23 5.84 -8.96
C VAL A 201 -2.38 4.57 -8.84
N SER A 202 -2.97 3.38 -8.98
CA SER A 202 -2.25 2.10 -9.06
C SER A 202 -1.25 2.07 -10.22
N SER A 203 -1.67 2.49 -11.41
CA SER A 203 -0.88 2.44 -12.66
C SER A 203 0.23 3.47 -12.75
N THR A 204 0.32 4.38 -11.79
CA THR A 204 1.24 5.51 -11.81
C THR A 204 2.19 5.43 -10.62
N PHE A 205 1.88 6.12 -9.54
CA PHE A 205 2.81 6.28 -8.43
C PHE A 205 2.75 5.13 -7.42
N ILE A 206 1.58 4.55 -7.12
CA ILE A 206 1.49 3.44 -6.15
C ILE A 206 2.38 2.27 -6.58
N PHE A 207 2.38 1.90 -7.86
CA PHE A 207 3.24 0.82 -8.35
C PHE A 207 4.72 1.11 -8.05
N LEU A 208 5.20 2.33 -8.28
CA LEU A 208 6.58 2.71 -8.02
C LEU A 208 6.89 2.71 -6.51
N PHE A 209 5.94 3.09 -5.66
CA PHE A 209 6.11 3.00 -4.20
C PHE A 209 6.18 1.55 -3.71
N ILE A 210 5.38 0.65 -4.27
CA ILE A 210 5.46 -0.79 -3.98
C ILE A 210 6.79 -1.36 -4.45
N LEU A 211 7.23 -0.97 -5.65
CA LEU A 211 8.52 -1.36 -6.19
C LEU A 211 9.68 -0.84 -5.32
N PHE A 212 9.59 0.41 -4.87
CA PHE A 212 10.51 1.02 -3.91
C PHE A 212 10.56 0.24 -2.60
N GLY A 213 9.40 -0.11 -2.02
CA GLY A 213 9.30 -0.94 -0.82
C GLY A 213 9.97 -2.30 -1.00
N ALA A 214 9.75 -2.96 -2.14
CA ALA A 214 10.39 -4.23 -2.47
C ALA A 214 11.93 -4.11 -2.52
N PHE A 215 12.46 -3.02 -3.10
CA PHE A 215 13.90 -2.76 -3.05
C PHE A 215 14.39 -2.47 -1.63
N LEU A 216 13.69 -1.65 -0.85
CA LEU A 216 14.07 -1.36 0.54
C LEU A 216 14.17 -2.64 1.39
N GLU A 217 13.22 -3.56 1.23
CA GLU A 217 13.24 -4.84 1.93
C GLU A 217 14.45 -5.69 1.52
N LYS A 218 14.74 -5.80 0.20
CA LYS A 218 15.90 -6.52 -0.33
C LYS A 218 17.25 -5.95 0.15
N THR A 219 17.33 -4.64 0.39
CA THR A 219 18.58 -4.00 0.88
C THR A 219 18.85 -4.21 2.38
N GLY A 220 17.89 -4.81 3.11
CA GLY A 220 18.02 -5.12 4.54
C GLY A 220 17.66 -3.97 5.48
N LEU A 221 16.90 -2.97 5.01
CA LEU A 221 16.45 -1.84 5.85
C LEU A 221 15.60 -2.32 7.05
N GLY A 222 14.83 -3.39 6.87
CA GLY A 222 14.01 -3.95 7.93
C GLY A 222 14.81 -4.32 9.18
N GLN A 223 15.91 -5.04 9.00
CA GLN A 223 16.79 -5.41 10.11
C GLN A 223 17.44 -4.17 10.72
N PHE A 224 17.77 -3.15 9.92
CA PHE A 224 18.27 -1.89 10.47
C PHE A 224 17.27 -1.21 11.41
N PHE A 225 15.98 -1.19 11.08
CA PHE A 225 14.96 -0.64 11.98
C PHE A 225 14.79 -1.44 13.27
N ILE A 226 14.86 -2.77 13.19
CA ILE A 226 14.81 -3.63 14.38
C ILE A 226 16.02 -3.36 15.29
N ASP A 227 17.23 -3.31 14.72
CA ASP A 227 18.45 -3.08 15.49
C ASP A 227 18.47 -1.67 16.12
N LEU A 228 18.05 -0.66 15.36
CA LEU A 228 17.90 0.71 15.83
C LEU A 228 16.86 0.78 16.96
N ALA A 229 15.69 0.17 16.81
CA ALA A 229 14.66 0.15 17.83
C ALA A 229 15.14 -0.53 19.12
N ASN A 230 15.82 -1.68 19.00
CA ASN A 230 16.43 -2.39 20.12
C ASN A 230 17.36 -1.48 20.92
N SER A 231 18.23 -0.77 20.21
CA SER A 231 19.23 0.07 20.83
C SER A 231 18.66 1.31 21.55
N ILE A 232 17.51 1.82 21.10
CA ILE A 232 16.81 2.97 21.71
C ILE A 232 15.95 2.52 22.90
N ALA A 233 15.15 1.47 22.71
CA ALA A 233 14.05 1.12 23.62
C ALA A 233 14.30 -0.12 24.47
N GLY A 234 15.25 -0.99 24.08
CA GLY A 234 15.40 -2.34 24.62
C GLY A 234 15.76 -2.40 26.11
N ARG A 235 16.49 -1.41 26.65
CA ARG A 235 16.82 -1.32 28.09
C ARG A 235 15.66 -0.88 28.97
N SER A 236 14.66 -0.23 28.39
CA SER A 236 13.58 0.36 29.17
C SER A 236 12.66 -0.72 29.73
N VAL A 237 11.87 -0.39 30.77
CA VAL A 237 10.85 -1.31 31.31
C VAL A 237 9.87 -1.70 30.20
N GLY A 238 9.71 -3.00 29.98
CA GLY A 238 8.97 -3.56 28.85
C GLY A 238 9.70 -3.45 27.50
N GLY A 239 11.03 -3.39 27.52
CA GLY A 239 11.90 -3.09 26.38
C GLY A 239 11.51 -3.78 25.08
N PRO A 240 11.48 -5.12 25.00
CA PRO A 240 11.08 -5.87 23.80
C PRO A 240 9.75 -5.42 23.18
N ALA A 241 8.76 -5.09 23.99
CA ALA A 241 7.46 -4.65 23.49
C ALA A 241 7.51 -3.20 22.96
N LYS A 242 8.34 -2.33 23.55
CA LYS A 242 8.58 -0.98 22.98
C LYS A 242 9.44 -1.02 21.73
N VAL A 243 10.36 -1.97 21.64
CA VAL A 243 11.11 -2.27 20.42
C VAL A 243 10.15 -2.69 19.33
N ALA A 244 9.18 -3.57 19.62
CA ALA A 244 8.12 -3.94 18.70
C ALA A 244 7.35 -2.68 18.23
N VAL A 245 6.89 -1.85 19.16
CA VAL A 245 6.18 -0.60 18.83
C VAL A 245 6.96 0.30 17.87
N LEU A 246 8.25 0.53 18.14
CA LEU A 246 9.09 1.41 17.33
C LEU A 246 9.49 0.78 15.98
N SER A 247 9.96 -0.47 15.98
CA SER A 247 10.42 -1.15 14.76
C SER A 247 9.28 -1.43 13.79
N SER A 248 8.15 -1.96 14.28
CA SER A 248 6.96 -2.21 13.46
C SER A 248 6.35 -0.90 12.99
N GLY A 249 6.45 0.17 13.77
CA GLY A 249 5.98 1.48 13.32
C GLY A 249 6.80 2.06 12.17
N LEU A 250 8.13 1.99 12.26
CA LEU A 250 9.04 2.39 11.17
C LEU A 250 8.85 1.51 9.93
N MET A 251 8.79 0.18 10.10
CA MET A 251 8.59 -0.77 9.01
C MET A 251 7.21 -0.61 8.35
N GLY A 252 6.18 -0.31 9.15
CA GLY A 252 4.82 -0.11 8.68
C GLY A 252 4.68 1.09 7.75
N THR A 253 5.51 2.13 7.93
CA THR A 253 5.58 3.24 6.97
C THR A 253 5.92 2.72 5.57
N VAL A 254 6.84 1.76 5.45
CA VAL A 254 7.33 1.23 4.17
C VAL A 254 6.36 0.23 3.56
N SER A 255 5.91 -0.75 4.36
CA SER A 255 5.10 -1.86 3.84
C SER A 255 3.66 -1.48 3.52
N GLY A 256 3.08 -0.52 4.24
CA GLY A 256 1.69 -0.11 4.05
C GLY A 256 0.65 -1.21 4.31
N SER A 257 1.06 -2.36 4.86
CA SER A 257 0.22 -3.54 5.13
C SER A 257 0.42 -3.99 6.57
N SER A 258 -0.66 -4.03 7.34
CA SER A 258 -0.65 -4.38 8.77
C SER A 258 -0.27 -5.86 8.94
N VAL A 259 -0.89 -6.75 8.16
CA VAL A 259 -0.66 -8.19 8.24
C VAL A 259 0.76 -8.56 7.80
N ALA A 260 1.23 -8.01 6.68
CA ALA A 260 2.59 -8.29 6.20
C ALA A 260 3.63 -7.78 7.21
N ASN A 261 3.40 -6.61 7.81
CA ASN A 261 4.27 -6.07 8.85
C ASN A 261 4.27 -6.95 10.12
N VAL A 262 3.09 -7.36 10.62
CA VAL A 262 2.99 -8.29 11.76
C VAL A 262 3.74 -9.60 11.49
N VAL A 263 3.67 -10.13 10.27
CA VAL A 263 4.39 -11.36 9.92
C VAL A 263 5.89 -11.11 9.81
N GLY A 264 6.30 -10.01 9.18
CA GLY A 264 7.70 -9.61 9.01
C GLY A 264 8.39 -9.33 10.35
N THR A 265 8.02 -8.25 11.04
CA THR A 265 8.65 -7.84 12.31
C THR A 265 8.25 -8.75 13.47
N GLY A 266 6.99 -9.22 13.49
CA GLY A 266 6.47 -10.09 14.55
C GLY A 266 7.15 -11.45 14.65
N SER A 267 7.72 -11.96 13.55
CA SER A 267 8.53 -13.18 13.57
C SER A 267 9.71 -13.10 14.54
N PHE A 268 10.22 -11.89 14.82
CA PHE A 268 11.31 -11.64 15.76
C PHE A 268 10.82 -11.07 17.10
N THR A 269 9.93 -10.07 17.05
CA THR A 269 9.51 -9.32 18.25
C THR A 269 8.59 -10.13 19.15
N ILE A 270 7.69 -10.96 18.59
CA ILE A 270 6.75 -11.77 19.39
C ILE A 270 7.49 -12.83 20.22
N PRO A 271 8.41 -13.64 19.66
CA PRO A 271 9.23 -14.54 20.47
C PRO A 271 10.04 -13.82 21.54
N MET A 272 10.61 -12.65 21.22
CA MET A 272 11.37 -11.84 22.18
C MET A 272 10.51 -11.37 23.36
N MET A 273 9.31 -10.86 23.11
CA MET A 273 8.34 -10.49 24.14
C MET A 273 7.94 -11.70 25.00
N LYS A 274 7.70 -12.86 24.38
CA LYS A 274 7.37 -14.10 25.10
C LYS A 274 8.52 -14.61 25.97
N LYS A 275 9.76 -14.59 25.48
CA LYS A 275 10.97 -14.97 26.25
C LYS A 275 11.12 -14.11 27.52
N LEU A 276 10.71 -12.84 27.47
CA LEU A 276 10.72 -11.95 28.63
C LEU A 276 9.61 -12.24 29.66
N GLY A 277 8.51 -12.86 29.23
CA GLY A 277 7.37 -13.21 30.10
C GLY A 277 6.03 -12.57 29.72
N TYR A 278 5.91 -11.87 28.59
CA TYR A 278 4.60 -11.42 28.11
C TYR A 278 3.72 -12.61 27.72
N LYS A 279 2.42 -12.52 28.02
CA LYS A 279 1.43 -13.50 27.55
C LYS A 279 1.40 -13.55 26.02
N PRO A 280 1.24 -14.74 25.41
CA PRO A 280 1.16 -14.89 23.95
C PRO A 280 0.16 -13.93 23.29
N GLU A 281 -1.05 -13.82 23.85
CA GLU A 281 -2.11 -12.97 23.31
C GLU A 281 -1.77 -11.49 23.41
N PHE A 282 -0.99 -11.07 24.41
CA PHE A 282 -0.58 -9.68 24.54
C PHE A 282 0.59 -9.38 23.60
N ALA A 283 1.57 -10.27 23.48
CA ALA A 283 2.68 -10.11 22.55
C ALA A 283 2.20 -9.96 21.09
N GLY A 284 1.29 -10.84 20.65
CA GLY A 284 0.67 -10.72 19.32
C GLY A 284 -0.16 -9.44 19.16
N ALA A 285 -0.78 -8.94 20.24
CA ALA A 285 -1.59 -7.73 20.22
C ALA A 285 -0.74 -6.45 20.11
N VAL A 286 0.39 -6.37 20.81
CA VAL A 286 1.34 -5.26 20.71
C VAL A 286 1.83 -5.14 19.27
N GLU A 287 2.25 -6.26 18.69
CA GLU A 287 2.75 -6.29 17.32
C GLU A 287 1.68 -5.87 16.31
N ALA A 288 0.44 -6.36 16.48
CA ALA A 288 -0.69 -6.01 15.61
C ALA A 288 -1.09 -4.54 15.72
N ALA A 289 -1.15 -3.98 16.92
CA ALA A 289 -1.46 -2.56 17.13
C ALA A 289 -0.35 -1.69 16.52
N ALA A 290 0.92 -1.95 16.85
CA ALA A 290 2.05 -1.22 16.30
C ALA A 290 2.07 -1.27 14.76
N SER A 291 1.86 -2.45 14.18
CA SER A 291 1.86 -2.63 12.73
C SER A 291 0.72 -1.89 12.03
N THR A 292 -0.45 -1.86 12.65
CA THR A 292 -1.64 -1.18 12.12
C THR A 292 -1.45 0.33 12.15
N GLY A 293 -0.90 0.88 13.25
CA GLY A 293 -0.50 2.29 13.30
C GLY A 293 0.53 2.69 12.26
N GLY A 294 1.31 1.75 11.74
CA GLY A 294 2.35 2.01 10.74
C GLY A 294 1.78 2.54 9.43
N GLN A 295 0.54 2.17 9.11
CA GLN A 295 -0.19 2.65 7.94
C GLN A 295 -0.57 4.13 8.05
N LEU A 296 -0.66 4.66 9.28
CA LEU A 296 -0.98 6.07 9.56
C LEU A 296 0.28 6.95 9.60
N MET A 297 1.46 6.34 9.73
CA MET A 297 2.71 7.04 9.99
C MET A 297 3.37 7.52 8.69
N PRO A 298 3.67 8.84 8.56
CA PRO A 298 4.51 9.39 7.49
C PRO A 298 5.91 8.72 7.43
N PRO A 299 6.58 8.68 6.26
CA PRO A 299 6.34 9.53 5.10
C PRO A 299 5.67 8.87 3.90
N ILE A 300 5.31 7.59 3.99
CA ILE A 300 4.73 6.82 2.86
C ILE A 300 3.25 6.52 3.11
N MET A 301 2.85 6.19 4.35
CA MET A 301 1.44 5.99 4.76
C MET A 301 0.61 5.00 3.91
N GLY A 302 1.28 4.00 3.32
CA GLY A 302 0.66 3.00 2.45
C GLY A 302 -0.02 3.55 1.19
N ALA A 303 -0.64 2.66 0.42
CA ALA A 303 -1.29 2.98 -0.85
C ALA A 303 -2.56 3.85 -0.72
N ALA A 304 -3.17 3.90 0.46
CA ALA A 304 -4.41 4.65 0.68
C ALA A 304 -4.21 6.17 0.76
N ALA A 305 -3.10 6.66 1.33
CA ALA A 305 -2.80 8.09 1.36
C ALA A 305 -2.62 8.68 -0.05
N PHE A 306 -2.09 7.87 -0.96
CA PHE A 306 -1.97 8.20 -2.38
C PHE A 306 -3.33 8.31 -3.07
N LEU A 307 -4.23 7.36 -2.81
CA LEU A 307 -5.60 7.44 -3.29
C LEU A 307 -6.35 8.64 -2.70
N MET A 308 -6.10 8.97 -1.43
CA MET A 308 -6.69 10.15 -0.81
C MET A 308 -6.25 11.42 -1.52
N SER A 309 -4.96 11.55 -1.82
CA SER A 309 -4.43 12.71 -2.54
C SER A 309 -5.14 12.92 -3.87
N GLU A 310 -5.34 11.83 -4.62
CA GLU A 310 -5.98 11.89 -5.94
C GLU A 310 -7.49 12.14 -5.85
N ILE A 311 -8.21 11.42 -4.98
CA ILE A 311 -9.67 11.54 -4.84
C ILE A 311 -10.07 12.93 -4.32
N THR A 312 -9.27 13.49 -3.42
CA THR A 312 -9.56 14.79 -2.78
C THR A 312 -8.93 15.97 -3.49
N ASP A 313 -8.06 15.73 -4.48
CA ASP A 313 -7.19 16.73 -5.13
C ASP A 313 -6.35 17.55 -4.11
N ILE A 314 -6.02 16.92 -2.98
CA ILE A 314 -5.17 17.53 -1.95
C ILE A 314 -3.74 17.05 -2.16
N PRO A 315 -2.75 17.96 -2.22
CA PRO A 315 -1.35 17.56 -2.35
C PRO A 315 -0.91 16.59 -1.25
N TYR A 316 -0.27 15.49 -1.63
CA TYR A 316 0.19 14.43 -0.73
C TYR A 316 0.93 14.94 0.52
N VAL A 317 1.79 15.95 0.36
CA VAL A 317 2.55 16.56 1.47
C VAL A 317 1.64 17.12 2.57
N ARG A 318 0.47 17.64 2.21
CA ARG A 318 -0.51 18.14 3.18
C ARG A 318 -1.17 17.00 3.94
N ILE A 319 -1.49 15.90 3.26
CA ILE A 319 -2.08 14.70 3.87
C ILE A 319 -1.11 14.08 4.88
N ILE A 320 0.15 13.86 4.48
CA ILE A 320 1.14 13.29 5.40
C ILE A 320 1.46 14.25 6.55
N GLY A 321 1.46 15.57 6.31
CA GLY A 321 1.64 16.57 7.35
C GLY A 321 0.50 16.54 8.38
N ALA A 322 -0.74 16.40 7.93
CA ALA A 322 -1.91 16.28 8.80
C ALA A 322 -1.90 14.98 9.62
N ALA A 323 -1.27 13.91 9.13
CA ALA A 323 -1.19 12.63 9.81
C ALA A 323 -0.10 12.54 10.89
N VAL A 324 0.87 13.46 10.93
CA VAL A 324 1.96 13.45 11.92
C VAL A 324 1.43 13.46 13.35
N ILE A 325 0.57 14.41 13.71
CA ILE A 325 0.06 14.56 15.07
C ILE A 325 -0.77 13.32 15.47
N PRO A 326 -1.76 12.88 14.65
CA PRO A 326 -2.52 11.69 14.96
C PRO A 326 -1.66 10.42 15.11
N ALA A 327 -0.64 10.24 14.26
CA ALA A 327 0.27 9.11 14.36
C ALA A 327 1.10 9.16 15.66
N LEU A 328 1.67 10.30 16.01
CA LEU A 328 2.44 10.44 17.26
C LEU A 328 1.59 10.14 18.49
N LEU A 329 0.35 10.64 18.54
CA LEU A 329 -0.58 10.36 19.65
C LEU A 329 -0.97 8.89 19.71
N TYR A 330 -1.20 8.24 18.56
CA TYR A 330 -1.46 6.81 18.48
C TYR A 330 -0.31 6.00 19.08
N TYR A 331 0.92 6.23 18.61
CA TYR A 331 2.10 5.49 19.06
C TYR A 331 2.44 5.79 20.51
N PHE A 332 2.23 7.02 20.98
CA PHE A 332 2.35 7.36 22.38
C PHE A 332 1.36 6.54 23.23
N GLY A 333 0.12 6.42 22.80
CA GLY A 333 -0.91 5.60 23.46
C GLY A 333 -0.51 4.13 23.56
N VAL A 334 -0.09 3.52 22.43
CA VAL A 334 0.36 2.12 22.40
C VAL A 334 1.61 1.94 23.28
N TRP A 335 2.57 2.85 23.19
CA TRP A 335 3.81 2.83 23.99
C TRP A 335 3.52 2.91 25.49
N ALA A 336 2.64 3.82 25.90
CA ALA A 336 2.21 3.98 27.29
C ALA A 336 1.50 2.71 27.79
N GLY A 337 0.57 2.16 26.99
CA GLY A 337 -0.14 0.92 27.31
C GLY A 337 0.82 -0.25 27.56
N VAL A 338 1.81 -0.42 26.69
CA VAL A 338 2.87 -1.42 26.85
C VAL A 338 3.71 -1.18 28.10
N HIS A 339 4.07 0.08 28.38
CA HIS A 339 4.88 0.43 29.54
C HIS A 339 4.17 0.12 30.86
N PHE A 340 2.90 0.49 30.98
CA PHE A 340 2.12 0.23 32.20
C PHE A 340 1.81 -1.26 32.37
N GLU A 341 1.54 -1.99 31.28
CA GLU A 341 1.39 -3.45 31.35
C GLU A 341 2.70 -4.14 31.80
N ALA A 342 3.85 -3.66 31.33
CA ALA A 342 5.15 -4.17 31.76
C ALA A 342 5.38 -3.96 33.26
N LYS A 343 5.09 -2.75 33.76
CA LYS A 343 5.21 -2.42 35.20
C LYS A 343 4.27 -3.26 36.05
N LYS A 344 3.02 -3.43 35.61
CA LYS A 344 2.01 -4.22 36.32
C LYS A 344 2.44 -5.69 36.48
N ASN A 345 3.12 -6.24 35.47
CA ASN A 345 3.62 -7.62 35.48
C ASN A 345 5.08 -7.76 35.96
N GLY A 346 5.71 -6.68 36.44
CA GLY A 346 7.08 -6.72 36.96
C GLY A 346 8.16 -7.07 35.92
N LEU A 347 7.93 -6.79 34.63
CA LEU A 347 8.85 -7.17 33.55
C LEU A 347 10.04 -6.20 33.45
N ARG A 348 11.26 -6.75 33.43
CA ARG A 348 12.50 -5.97 33.24
C ARG A 348 12.80 -5.65 31.77
N GLY A 349 13.74 -4.75 31.51
CA GLY A 349 14.31 -4.54 30.18
C GLY A 349 15.46 -5.52 29.85
N LEU A 350 15.98 -5.43 28.63
CA LEU A 350 17.16 -6.17 28.18
C LEU A 350 18.43 -5.64 28.85
N THR A 351 19.42 -6.52 29.05
CA THR A 351 20.75 -6.14 29.57
C THR A 351 21.59 -5.48 28.48
N LYS A 352 22.73 -4.88 28.85
CA LYS A 352 23.59 -4.17 27.89
C LYS A 352 24.25 -5.13 26.89
N GLU A 353 24.48 -6.36 27.31
CA GLU A 353 25.12 -7.43 26.54
C GLU A 353 24.16 -8.04 25.50
N GLU A 354 22.86 -7.98 25.75
CA GLU A 354 21.80 -8.43 24.83
C GLU A 354 21.51 -7.41 23.71
N LEU A 355 22.13 -6.23 23.75
CA LEU A 355 21.82 -5.13 22.85
C LEU A 355 22.89 -4.91 21.77
N PRO A 356 22.48 -4.65 20.53
CA PRO A 356 23.42 -4.31 19.47
C PRO A 356 24.04 -2.93 19.70
N ASN A 357 25.30 -2.75 19.30
CA ASN A 357 26.02 -1.50 19.49
C ASN A 357 25.54 -0.41 18.51
N LEU A 358 25.02 0.70 19.04
CA LEU A 358 24.52 1.85 18.27
C LEU A 358 25.49 2.36 17.21
N LYS A 359 26.75 2.56 17.60
CA LYS A 359 27.77 3.10 16.68
C LYS A 359 28.00 2.14 15.53
N GLU A 360 28.12 0.86 15.85
CA GLU A 360 28.31 -0.19 14.84
C GLU A 360 27.14 -0.27 13.87
N ILE A 361 25.89 -0.22 14.36
CA ILE A 361 24.69 -0.20 13.52
C ILE A 361 24.72 0.99 12.56
N PHE A 362 25.01 2.18 13.08
CA PHE A 362 25.05 3.40 12.28
C PHE A 362 26.09 3.31 11.17
N PHE A 363 27.35 2.97 11.49
CA PHE A 363 28.42 2.85 10.49
C PHE A 363 28.21 1.68 9.51
N LYS A 364 27.58 0.58 9.93
CA LYS A 364 27.35 -0.58 9.05
C LYS A 364 26.07 -0.49 8.21
N ARG A 365 25.06 0.28 8.64
CA ARG A 365 23.70 0.22 8.04
C ARG A 365 22.99 1.56 7.94
N GLY A 366 23.48 2.63 8.56
CA GLY A 366 22.82 3.94 8.58
C GLY A 366 22.57 4.54 7.20
N TYR A 367 23.41 4.24 6.22
CA TYR A 367 23.21 4.67 4.83
C TYR A 367 21.93 4.13 4.15
N LEU A 368 21.31 3.08 4.69
CA LEU A 368 20.05 2.55 4.17
C LEU A 368 18.87 3.50 4.37
N ILE A 369 18.99 4.52 5.23
CA ILE A 369 17.94 5.53 5.43
C ILE A 369 17.91 6.60 4.34
N ILE A 370 18.98 6.73 3.55
CA ILE A 370 19.13 7.76 2.50
C ILE A 370 17.93 7.82 1.54
N PRO A 371 17.39 6.69 1.04
CA PRO A 371 16.24 6.72 0.13
C PRO A 371 14.97 7.27 0.79
N LEU A 372 14.76 7.04 2.09
CA LEU A 372 13.62 7.56 2.85
C LEU A 372 13.77 9.06 3.10
N VAL A 373 14.98 9.54 3.39
CA VAL A 373 15.23 10.98 3.49
C VAL A 373 15.07 11.65 2.12
N GLY A 374 15.59 11.01 1.07
CA GLY A 374 15.51 11.48 -0.31
C GLY A 374 14.06 11.63 -0.79
N ILE A 375 13.20 10.64 -0.53
CA ILE A 375 11.80 10.72 -0.95
C ILE A 375 11.04 11.84 -0.23
N VAL A 376 11.25 12.02 1.07
CA VAL A 376 10.66 13.12 1.84
C VAL A 376 11.12 14.47 1.30
N TRP A 377 12.43 14.62 1.08
CA TRP A 377 13.01 15.85 0.55
C TRP A 377 12.47 16.19 -0.84
N LEU A 378 12.37 15.21 -1.74
CA LEU A 378 11.80 15.39 -3.08
C LEU A 378 10.33 15.83 -3.03
N LEU A 379 9.52 15.19 -2.18
CA LEU A 379 8.11 15.55 -2.02
C LEU A 379 7.95 16.97 -1.46
N VAL A 380 8.71 17.33 -0.42
CA VAL A 380 8.66 18.67 0.20
C VAL A 380 9.15 19.75 -0.76
N THR A 381 10.09 19.44 -1.65
CA THR A 381 10.58 20.37 -2.68
C THR A 381 9.66 20.46 -3.91
N GLY A 382 8.52 19.76 -3.91
CA GLY A 382 7.46 19.88 -4.91
C GLY A 382 7.55 18.90 -6.08
N TYR A 383 8.38 17.87 -6.01
CA TYR A 383 8.36 16.79 -7.00
C TYR A 383 7.07 15.97 -6.87
N THR A 384 6.60 15.44 -8.01
CA THR A 384 5.45 14.54 -8.01
C THR A 384 5.76 13.25 -7.24
N PRO A 385 4.77 12.60 -6.61
CA PRO A 385 4.98 11.33 -5.92
C PRO A 385 5.61 10.25 -6.80
N MET A 386 5.22 10.20 -8.08
CA MET A 386 5.79 9.27 -9.07
C MET A 386 7.30 9.46 -9.22
N LEU A 387 7.76 10.70 -9.45
CA LEU A 387 9.18 10.98 -9.60
C LEU A 387 9.96 10.77 -8.30
N ALA A 388 9.35 11.13 -7.16
CA ALA A 388 9.97 10.92 -5.85
C ALA A 388 10.22 9.42 -5.59
N ALA A 389 9.25 8.55 -5.88
CA ALA A 389 9.41 7.10 -5.76
C ALA A 389 10.46 6.55 -6.73
N PHE A 390 10.47 7.02 -7.98
CA PHE A 390 11.48 6.64 -8.97
C PHE A 390 12.91 6.94 -8.47
N TYR A 391 13.17 8.16 -8.01
CA TYR A 391 14.48 8.52 -7.49
C TYR A 391 14.80 7.76 -6.19
N ALA A 392 13.82 7.47 -5.35
CA ALA A 392 14.01 6.67 -4.15
C ALA A 392 14.40 5.21 -4.47
N ILE A 393 13.88 4.61 -5.55
CA ILE A 393 14.34 3.30 -6.04
C ILE A 393 15.83 3.38 -6.41
N ILE A 394 16.21 4.40 -7.19
CA ILE A 394 17.60 4.60 -7.62
C ILE A 394 18.52 4.78 -6.40
N LEU A 395 18.13 5.63 -5.45
CA LEU A 395 18.87 5.85 -4.21
C LEU A 395 18.98 4.56 -3.39
N SER A 396 17.93 3.74 -3.32
CA SER A 396 17.95 2.46 -2.61
C SER A 396 19.01 1.51 -3.17
N ILE A 397 19.02 1.34 -4.50
CA ILE A 397 20.00 0.50 -5.19
C ILE A 397 21.41 1.09 -5.01
N ALA A 398 21.58 2.39 -5.25
CA ALA A 398 22.88 3.07 -5.13
C ALA A 398 23.45 2.97 -3.70
N SER A 399 22.63 3.22 -2.67
CA SER A 399 23.02 3.11 -1.26
C SER A 399 23.44 1.70 -0.89
N ALA A 400 22.75 0.67 -1.39
CA ALA A 400 23.08 -0.73 -1.13
C ALA A 400 24.41 -1.16 -1.78
N ILE A 401 24.76 -0.57 -2.92
CA ILE A 401 26.02 -0.83 -3.63
C ILE A 401 27.19 -0.07 -2.99
N LEU A 402 27.01 1.23 -2.74
CA LEU A 402 28.06 2.13 -2.24
C LEU A 402 28.36 1.94 -0.74
N GLY A 403 27.40 1.39 0.02
CA GLY A 403 27.54 1.13 1.45
C GLY A 403 27.77 2.42 2.25
N TRP A 404 28.70 2.39 3.20
CA TRP A 404 29.03 3.56 4.04
C TRP A 404 29.54 4.76 3.24
N PHE A 405 30.08 4.54 2.03
CA PHE A 405 30.50 5.64 1.17
C PHE A 405 29.33 6.32 0.45
N ALA A 406 28.11 5.80 0.53
CA ALA A 406 26.94 6.35 -0.17
C ALA A 406 26.62 7.82 0.14
N PRO A 407 26.71 8.34 1.40
CA PRO A 407 26.32 9.71 1.71
C PRO A 407 27.11 10.76 0.93
N LEU A 408 28.42 10.56 0.70
CA LEU A 408 29.29 11.56 0.08
C LEU A 408 29.00 11.80 -1.42
N PRO A 409 29.02 10.80 -2.33
CA PRO A 409 28.67 11.00 -3.73
C PRO A 409 27.20 11.41 -3.87
N ILE A 410 26.28 10.82 -3.11
CA ILE A 410 24.86 11.21 -3.16
C ILE A 410 24.69 12.67 -2.72
N ALA A 411 25.34 13.10 -1.64
CA ALA A 411 25.32 14.50 -1.22
C ALA A 411 25.95 15.41 -2.28
N ILE A 412 27.07 15.04 -2.90
CA ILE A 412 27.68 15.83 -3.99
C ILE A 412 26.71 15.99 -5.16
N ILE A 413 25.98 14.94 -5.54
CA ILE A 413 24.97 14.98 -6.60
C ILE A 413 23.79 15.89 -6.19
N LEU A 414 23.24 15.69 -4.99
CA LEU A 414 22.09 16.47 -4.49
C LEU A 414 22.46 17.95 -4.24
N PHE A 415 23.64 18.23 -3.72
CA PHE A 415 24.13 19.57 -3.38
C PHE A 415 24.63 20.31 -4.61
N GLY A 416 25.31 19.61 -5.53
CA GLY A 416 25.63 20.13 -6.86
C GLY A 416 24.37 20.55 -7.61
N PHE A 417 23.31 19.74 -7.55
CA PHE A 417 22.01 20.10 -8.10
C PHE A 417 21.37 21.33 -7.42
N ALA A 418 21.38 21.39 -6.09
CA ALA A 418 20.83 22.52 -5.33
C ALA A 418 21.55 23.85 -5.63
N LEU A 419 22.84 23.81 -5.97
CA LEU A 419 23.65 24.97 -6.36
C LEU A 419 23.53 25.34 -7.85
N ILE A 420 23.40 24.34 -8.73
CA ILE A 420 23.31 24.55 -10.19
C ILE A 420 21.94 25.13 -10.58
N LYS A 421 20.84 24.68 -9.95
CA LYS A 421 19.47 25.07 -10.29
C LYS A 421 19.21 26.59 -10.17
N PRO A 422 19.71 27.31 -9.14
CA PRO A 422 19.59 28.77 -9.06
C PRO A 422 20.60 29.54 -9.93
N MET A 423 21.81 29.00 -10.12
CA MET A 423 22.85 29.67 -10.93
C MET A 423 22.54 29.65 -12.43
N LEU A 424 21.83 28.64 -12.92
CA LEU A 424 21.32 28.57 -14.30
C LEU A 424 20.01 29.37 -14.50
N GLY A 425 19.80 30.46 -13.74
CA GLY A 425 18.59 31.29 -13.70
C GLY A 425 18.07 31.93 -15.01
N PHE A 426 18.46 31.42 -16.17
CA PHE A 426 17.91 31.75 -17.49
C PHE A 426 17.99 30.58 -18.50
N VAL A 427 18.39 29.39 -18.06
CA VAL A 427 18.40 28.16 -18.85
C VAL A 427 17.26 27.31 -18.30
N GLY A 428 16.07 27.49 -18.91
CA GLY A 428 15.01 26.51 -18.77
C GLY A 428 15.49 25.11 -19.22
N PRO A 429 14.67 24.06 -19.06
CA PRO A 429 14.99 22.64 -19.33
C PRO A 429 15.35 22.28 -20.79
N VAL A 430 15.88 23.22 -21.59
CA VAL A 430 16.06 23.16 -23.05
C VAL A 430 17.48 23.54 -23.49
N SER A 431 18.31 24.22 -22.68
CA SER A 431 19.53 24.88 -23.22
C SER A 431 20.85 24.09 -23.15
N ALA A 432 20.93 22.91 -22.53
CA ALA A 432 22.15 22.10 -22.60
C ALA A 432 22.17 21.29 -23.92
N PRO A 433 23.20 21.42 -24.78
CA PRO A 433 23.23 20.69 -26.04
C PRO A 433 23.69 19.23 -25.87
N GLY A 434 23.01 18.32 -26.58
CA GLY A 434 23.44 16.94 -26.79
C GLY A 434 23.41 16.05 -25.54
N ALA A 435 24.36 15.09 -25.46
CA ALA A 435 24.47 14.14 -24.36
C ALA A 435 24.71 14.82 -23.00
N LEU A 436 25.34 15.99 -23.00
CA LEU A 436 25.72 16.73 -21.79
C LEU A 436 24.49 17.15 -20.97
N LYS A 437 23.36 17.45 -21.63
CA LYS A 437 22.06 17.71 -20.99
C LYS A 437 21.66 16.63 -20.00
N TYR A 438 21.85 15.37 -20.38
CA TYR A 438 21.48 14.22 -19.57
C TYR A 438 22.44 13.97 -18.40
N PHE A 439 23.67 14.51 -18.45
CA PHE A 439 24.64 14.42 -17.36
C PHE A 439 24.60 15.64 -16.43
N THR A 440 24.17 16.80 -16.92
CA THR A 440 24.10 18.05 -16.15
C THR A 440 22.72 18.32 -15.55
N GLU A 441 21.66 17.66 -16.02
CA GLU A 441 20.31 17.76 -15.48
C GLU A 441 19.95 16.50 -14.65
N VAL A 442 19.31 16.67 -13.49
CA VAL A 442 18.69 15.57 -12.72
C VAL A 442 17.38 15.16 -13.41
N THR A 443 17.51 14.71 -14.65
CA THR A 443 16.44 14.02 -15.37
C THR A 443 16.38 12.58 -14.87
N PRO A 444 15.21 11.93 -14.94
CA PRO A 444 15.12 10.50 -14.64
C PRO A 444 16.13 9.66 -15.42
N LEU A 445 16.43 10.06 -16.68
CA LEU A 445 17.44 9.43 -17.52
C LEU A 445 18.88 9.65 -17.03
N GLY A 446 19.22 10.87 -16.60
CA GLY A 446 20.53 11.19 -16.02
C GLY A 446 20.81 10.39 -14.75
N MET A 447 19.80 10.21 -13.90
CA MET A 447 19.93 9.39 -12.69
C MET A 447 20.06 7.90 -12.99
N LEU A 448 19.41 7.38 -14.04
CA LEU A 448 19.65 6.00 -14.51
C LEU A 448 21.06 5.83 -15.07
N ALA A 449 21.56 6.80 -15.85
CA ALA A 449 22.92 6.77 -16.37
C ALA A 449 23.95 6.75 -15.23
N LEU A 450 23.76 7.62 -14.23
CA LEU A 450 24.58 7.66 -13.02
C LEU A 450 24.50 6.32 -12.25
N LEU A 451 23.31 5.75 -12.06
CA LEU A 451 23.16 4.45 -11.42
C LEU A 451 23.90 3.36 -12.21
N GLY A 452 23.82 3.39 -13.54
CA GLY A 452 24.58 2.51 -14.42
C GLY A 452 26.09 2.63 -14.22
N ILE A 453 26.61 3.86 -14.12
CA ILE A 453 28.02 4.13 -13.82
C ILE A 453 28.39 3.59 -12.43
N VAL A 454 27.57 3.83 -11.41
CA VAL A 454 27.80 3.31 -10.04
C VAL A 454 27.84 1.78 -10.04
N MET A 455 26.91 1.12 -10.73
CA MET A 455 26.88 -0.33 -10.87
C MET A 455 28.14 -0.84 -11.58
N LEU A 456 28.53 -0.22 -12.70
CA LEU A 456 29.71 -0.59 -13.47
C LEU A 456 30.99 -0.42 -12.65
N VAL A 457 31.17 0.71 -11.97
CA VAL A 457 32.34 0.99 -11.13
C VAL A 457 32.42 0.03 -9.96
N ALA A 458 31.29 -0.28 -9.30
CA ALA A 458 31.27 -1.24 -8.21
C ALA A 458 31.69 -2.65 -8.66
N GLU A 459 31.22 -3.08 -9.83
CA GLU A 459 31.61 -4.35 -10.44
C GLU A 459 33.10 -4.38 -10.79
N LEU A 460 33.61 -3.31 -11.44
CA LEU A 460 35.05 -3.18 -11.77
C LEU A 460 35.94 -3.24 -10.52
N LEU A 461 35.49 -2.64 -9.42
CA LEU A 461 36.21 -2.64 -8.14
C LEU A 461 36.04 -3.94 -7.34
N HIS A 462 35.33 -4.95 -7.86
CA HIS A 462 34.99 -6.21 -7.17
C HIS A 462 34.40 -5.99 -5.76
N LYS A 463 33.78 -4.82 -5.52
CA LYS A 463 33.11 -4.56 -4.26
C LYS A 463 31.80 -5.31 -4.27
N ARG A 464 31.72 -6.41 -3.50
CA ARG A 464 30.44 -7.05 -3.19
C ARG A 464 29.59 -6.09 -2.35
N GLY A 465 28.78 -5.28 -3.03
CA GLY A 465 27.71 -4.51 -2.40
C GLY A 465 26.69 -5.44 -1.73
N ARG A 466 25.75 -4.88 -0.97
CA ARG A 466 24.68 -5.68 -0.34
C ARG A 466 23.66 -6.24 -1.32
N ILE A 467 23.60 -5.67 -2.52
CA ILE A 467 22.69 -6.10 -3.58
C ILE A 467 23.49 -6.49 -4.82
N SER A 468 23.19 -7.67 -5.35
CA SER A 468 23.74 -8.19 -6.60
C SER A 468 22.83 -7.82 -7.79
N PRO A 469 23.34 -7.84 -9.04
CA PRO A 469 22.50 -7.62 -10.23
C PRO A 469 21.29 -8.57 -10.33
N ARG A 470 21.44 -9.80 -9.84
CA ARG A 470 20.34 -10.78 -9.78
C ARG A 470 19.26 -10.38 -8.78
N GLU A 471 19.64 -9.80 -7.65
CA GLU A 471 18.70 -9.26 -6.67
C GLU A 471 18.00 -8.01 -7.18
N VAL A 472 18.65 -7.22 -8.06
CA VAL A 472 17.98 -6.10 -8.74
C VAL A 472 16.86 -6.62 -9.64
N ILE A 473 17.13 -7.63 -10.46
CA ILE A 473 16.11 -8.27 -11.32
C ILE A 473 15.01 -8.92 -10.46
N SER A 474 15.37 -9.62 -9.39
CA SER A 474 14.41 -10.19 -8.43
C SER A 474 13.58 -9.11 -7.73
N GLY A 475 14.15 -7.92 -7.49
CA GLY A 475 13.45 -6.75 -6.95
C GLY A 475 12.36 -6.26 -7.91
N LEU A 476 12.65 -6.16 -9.21
CA LEU A 476 11.67 -5.82 -10.24
C LEU A 476 10.50 -6.83 -10.26
N GLU A 477 10.80 -8.13 -10.20
CA GLU A 477 9.79 -9.17 -10.14
C GLU A 477 8.96 -9.10 -8.85
N SER A 478 9.63 -8.89 -7.71
CA SER A 478 8.97 -8.82 -6.39
C SER A 478 8.03 -7.61 -6.30
N GLY A 479 8.44 -6.46 -6.84
CA GLY A 479 7.60 -5.26 -6.92
C GLY A 479 6.36 -5.46 -7.79
N ALA A 480 6.51 -6.06 -8.98
CA ALA A 480 5.37 -6.38 -9.84
C ALA A 480 4.39 -7.36 -9.17
N ARG A 481 4.88 -8.40 -8.49
CA ARG A 481 4.05 -9.35 -7.74
C ARG A 481 3.34 -8.67 -6.56
N GLY A 482 4.05 -7.83 -5.80
CA GLY A 482 3.49 -7.07 -4.69
C GLY A 482 2.41 -6.07 -5.12
N ALA A 483 2.47 -5.57 -6.36
CA ALA A 483 1.48 -4.63 -6.88
C ALA A 483 0.15 -5.28 -7.30
N LEU A 484 0.07 -6.61 -7.46
CA LEU A 484 -1.12 -7.29 -7.96
C LEU A 484 -2.33 -7.18 -7.02
N GLY A 485 -2.09 -7.18 -5.70
CA GLY A 485 -3.13 -6.96 -4.68
C GLY A 485 -3.78 -5.60 -4.82
N VAL A 486 -2.96 -4.55 -4.83
CA VAL A 486 -3.43 -3.18 -4.99
C VAL A 486 -4.09 -2.95 -6.36
N LEU A 487 -3.54 -3.51 -7.43
CA LEU A 487 -4.10 -3.41 -8.78
C LEU A 487 -5.50 -4.02 -8.87
N THR A 488 -5.68 -5.23 -8.36
CA THR A 488 -7.00 -5.90 -8.40
C THR A 488 -8.01 -5.24 -7.46
N ALA A 489 -7.56 -4.80 -6.28
CA ALA A 489 -8.36 -4.03 -5.34
C ALA A 489 -8.86 -2.72 -5.97
N THR A 490 -7.99 -1.96 -6.62
CA THR A 490 -8.33 -0.67 -7.24
C THR A 490 -9.21 -0.83 -8.47
N ALA A 491 -8.96 -1.83 -9.33
CA ALA A 491 -9.83 -2.14 -10.47
C ALA A 491 -11.25 -2.51 -10.01
N CYS A 492 -11.38 -3.36 -8.99
CA CYS A 492 -12.68 -3.74 -8.44
C CYS A 492 -13.36 -2.58 -7.71
N ALA A 493 -12.60 -1.74 -7.01
CA ALA A 493 -13.12 -0.55 -6.37
C ALA A 493 -13.58 0.50 -7.39
N GLY A 494 -12.98 0.55 -8.58
CA GLY A 494 -13.48 1.31 -9.72
C GLY A 494 -14.91 0.90 -10.10
N ILE A 495 -15.30 -0.37 -9.96
CA ILE A 495 -16.69 -0.81 -10.15
C ILE A 495 -17.60 -0.17 -9.10
N ILE A 496 -17.17 -0.16 -7.84
CA ILE A 496 -17.91 0.44 -6.72
C ILE A 496 -18.12 1.94 -6.96
N ILE A 497 -17.05 2.68 -7.30
CA ILE A 497 -17.11 4.10 -7.59
C ILE A 497 -18.00 4.37 -8.80
N GLY A 498 -17.84 3.66 -9.92
CA GLY A 498 -18.65 3.86 -11.11
C GLY A 498 -20.15 3.67 -10.86
N VAL A 499 -20.53 2.65 -10.08
CA VAL A 499 -21.91 2.50 -9.64
C VAL A 499 -22.36 3.67 -8.76
N VAL A 500 -21.55 4.07 -7.78
CA VAL A 500 -21.87 5.16 -6.86
C VAL A 500 -22.08 6.47 -7.63
N THR A 501 -21.23 6.76 -8.61
CA THR A 501 -21.32 7.91 -9.51
C THR A 501 -22.61 7.88 -10.33
N LEU A 502 -22.94 6.74 -10.96
CA LEU A 502 -24.15 6.60 -11.78
C LEU A 502 -25.46 6.77 -10.99
N THR A 503 -25.48 6.31 -9.74
CA THR A 503 -26.70 6.17 -8.95
C THR A 503 -26.87 7.25 -7.88
N GLY A 504 -25.81 8.02 -7.60
CA GLY A 504 -25.74 8.99 -6.51
C GLY A 504 -25.72 8.34 -5.11
N LEU A 505 -25.35 7.06 -5.01
CA LEU A 505 -25.49 6.28 -3.76
C LEU A 505 -24.71 6.88 -2.59
N GLY A 506 -23.50 7.42 -2.81
CA GLY A 506 -22.66 7.98 -1.75
C GLY A 506 -23.33 9.13 -1.01
N LEU A 507 -23.94 10.07 -1.74
CA LEU A 507 -24.70 11.19 -1.16
C LEU A 507 -25.94 10.70 -0.40
N LYS A 508 -26.60 9.67 -0.90
CA LYS A 508 -27.79 9.08 -0.26
C LYS A 508 -27.45 8.33 1.04
N LEU A 509 -26.37 7.57 1.07
CA LEU A 509 -25.90 6.93 2.29
C LEU A 509 -25.43 7.97 3.31
N GLY A 510 -24.74 9.02 2.84
CA GLY A 510 -24.40 10.17 3.66
C GLY A 510 -25.62 10.83 4.32
N SER A 511 -26.70 11.03 3.56
CA SER A 511 -27.92 11.63 4.10
C SER A 511 -28.63 10.74 5.10
N VAL A 512 -28.71 9.44 4.86
CA VAL A 512 -29.27 8.47 5.83
C VAL A 512 -28.53 8.52 7.17
N LEU A 513 -27.19 8.61 7.15
CA LEU A 513 -26.40 8.71 8.39
C LEU A 513 -26.63 10.02 9.15
N VAL A 514 -26.69 11.15 8.44
CA VAL A 514 -26.92 12.46 9.05
C VAL A 514 -28.35 12.60 9.58
N ASP A 515 -29.33 12.05 8.88
CA ASP A 515 -30.73 12.01 9.33
C ASP A 515 -30.89 11.14 10.57
N ALA A 516 -30.27 9.96 10.60
CA ALA A 516 -30.24 9.10 11.78
C ALA A 516 -29.61 9.82 12.98
N ALA A 517 -28.65 10.71 12.73
CA ALA A 517 -28.01 11.55 13.74
C ALA A 517 -28.80 12.83 14.08
N ASN A 518 -29.95 13.08 13.44
CA ASN A 518 -30.73 14.33 13.53
C ASN A 518 -29.87 15.59 13.32
N GLY A 519 -28.88 15.53 12.41
CA GLY A 519 -27.95 16.64 12.17
C GLY A 519 -26.92 16.90 13.28
N ASN A 520 -26.84 16.04 14.31
CA ASN A 520 -25.81 16.15 15.34
C ASN A 520 -24.45 15.65 14.83
N LEU A 521 -23.41 16.47 14.99
CA LEU A 521 -22.05 16.16 14.51
C LEU A 521 -21.45 14.95 15.22
N LEU A 522 -21.55 14.89 16.55
CA LEU A 522 -20.93 13.82 17.33
C LEU A 522 -21.58 12.46 17.02
N LEU A 523 -22.90 12.42 16.87
CA LEU A 523 -23.61 11.20 16.44
C LEU A 523 -23.27 10.82 15.00
N THR A 524 -23.15 11.80 14.09
CA THR A 524 -22.74 11.54 12.71
C THR A 524 -21.33 10.94 12.66
N LEU A 525 -20.39 11.47 13.43
CA LEU A 525 -19.04 10.92 13.57
C LEU A 525 -19.09 9.49 14.13
N ALA A 526 -19.89 9.24 15.18
CA ALA A 526 -20.04 7.91 15.74
C ALA A 526 -20.62 6.89 14.73
N PHE A 527 -21.66 7.24 13.98
CA PHE A 527 -22.22 6.37 12.95
C PHE A 527 -21.27 6.16 11.77
N THR A 528 -20.54 7.21 11.38
CA THR A 528 -19.50 7.14 10.34
C THR A 528 -18.35 6.24 10.77
N MET A 529 -17.93 6.31 12.04
CA MET A 529 -16.93 5.43 12.65
C MET A 529 -17.39 3.96 12.56
N VAL A 530 -18.59 3.65 13.08
CA VAL A 530 -19.14 2.29 13.05
C VAL A 530 -19.24 1.76 11.62
N THR A 531 -19.75 2.58 10.71
CA THR A 531 -19.85 2.24 9.29
C THR A 531 -18.48 1.96 8.67
N SER A 532 -17.48 2.80 8.95
CA SER A 532 -16.12 2.64 8.41
C SER A 532 -15.44 1.38 8.95
N ILE A 533 -15.62 1.06 10.23
CA ILE A 533 -15.11 -0.17 10.84
C ILE A 533 -15.74 -1.38 10.15
N ILE A 534 -17.09 -1.44 10.07
CA ILE A 534 -17.81 -2.58 9.48
C ILE A 534 -17.41 -2.80 8.03
N LEU A 535 -17.38 -1.73 7.23
CA LEU A 535 -17.03 -1.81 5.81
C LEU A 535 -15.55 -2.15 5.59
N GLY A 536 -14.68 -1.76 6.51
CA GLY A 536 -13.25 -2.04 6.44
C GLY A 536 -12.86 -3.46 6.86
N MET A 537 -13.73 -4.17 7.59
CA MET A 537 -13.39 -5.49 8.14
C MET A 537 -13.02 -6.52 7.06
N GLY A 538 -11.81 -7.07 7.16
CA GLY A 538 -11.37 -8.18 6.32
C GLY A 538 -11.01 -7.78 4.89
N VAL A 539 -10.77 -6.49 4.65
CA VAL A 539 -10.40 -5.91 3.35
C VAL A 539 -9.02 -5.25 3.45
N PRO A 540 -8.11 -5.42 2.48
CA PRO A 540 -6.84 -4.69 2.46
C PRO A 540 -7.02 -3.17 2.54
N THR A 541 -6.08 -2.48 3.18
CA THR A 541 -6.11 -1.03 3.48
C THR A 541 -6.52 -0.16 2.29
N THR A 542 -5.99 -0.44 1.10
CA THR A 542 -6.29 0.31 -0.11
C THR A 542 -7.77 0.21 -0.49
N ALA A 543 -8.32 -1.00 -0.55
CA ALA A 543 -9.72 -1.22 -0.86
C ALA A 543 -10.63 -0.71 0.25
N ASN A 544 -10.23 -0.92 1.51
CA ASN A 544 -10.92 -0.40 2.68
C ASN A 544 -11.09 1.13 2.58
N TYR A 545 -10.01 1.88 2.33
CA TYR A 545 -10.10 3.33 2.16
C TYR A 545 -11.05 3.74 1.03
N ILE A 546 -11.04 3.07 -0.12
CA ILE A 546 -11.94 3.43 -1.22
C ILE A 546 -13.40 3.24 -0.83
N ILE A 547 -13.71 2.11 -0.20
CA ILE A 547 -15.06 1.79 0.28
C ILE A 547 -15.50 2.83 1.32
N THR A 548 -14.69 3.09 2.34
CA THR A 548 -15.05 4.00 3.44
C THR A 548 -15.09 5.45 3.00
N SER A 549 -14.18 5.91 2.14
CA SER A 549 -14.21 7.28 1.60
C SER A 549 -15.38 7.53 0.65
N THR A 550 -15.82 6.52 -0.08
CA THR A 550 -16.94 6.66 -1.03
C THR A 550 -18.30 6.58 -0.32
N ILE A 551 -18.39 5.86 0.80
CA ILE A 551 -19.66 5.61 1.50
C ILE A 551 -19.81 6.45 2.77
N ALA A 552 -18.76 6.55 3.58
CA ALA A 552 -18.83 7.10 4.93
C ALA A 552 -18.41 8.58 4.97
N ALA A 553 -17.33 8.96 4.27
CA ALA A 553 -16.87 10.36 4.25
C ALA A 553 -17.93 11.38 3.77
N PRO A 554 -18.82 11.07 2.79
CA PRO A 554 -19.87 12.00 2.37
C PRO A 554 -20.80 12.45 3.51
N ALA A 555 -21.04 11.63 4.54
CA ALA A 555 -21.88 12.00 5.68
C ALA A 555 -21.28 13.19 6.45
N ILE A 556 -19.98 13.12 6.74
CA ILE A 556 -19.25 14.18 7.45
C ILE A 556 -19.16 15.43 6.57
N ILE A 557 -18.81 15.26 5.29
CA ILE A 557 -18.73 16.37 4.34
C ILE A 557 -20.07 17.09 4.24
N MET A 558 -21.17 16.35 4.07
CA MET A 558 -22.50 16.94 3.93
C MET A 558 -22.88 17.75 5.17
N LEU A 559 -22.65 17.21 6.37
CA LEU A 559 -22.99 17.89 7.61
C LEU A 559 -22.12 19.13 7.86
N LEU A 560 -20.81 19.04 7.66
CA LEU A 560 -19.90 20.16 7.84
C LEU A 560 -20.18 21.28 6.82
N SER A 561 -20.48 20.91 5.57
CA SER A 561 -20.87 21.88 4.53
C SER A 561 -22.15 22.61 4.89
N ALA A 562 -23.16 21.89 5.38
CA ALA A 562 -24.41 22.49 5.85
C ALA A 562 -24.17 23.46 7.02
N LYS A 563 -23.34 23.08 8.00
CA LYS A 563 -22.98 23.95 9.14
C LYS A 563 -22.16 25.18 8.74
N ALA A 564 -21.35 25.07 7.69
CA ALA A 564 -20.59 26.18 7.15
C ALA A 564 -21.42 27.10 6.25
N GLY A 565 -22.72 26.80 6.03
CA GLY A 565 -23.59 27.58 5.15
C GLY A 565 -23.22 27.48 3.67
N LEU A 566 -22.48 26.44 3.27
CA LEU A 566 -22.08 26.23 1.88
C LEU A 566 -23.27 25.71 1.05
N THR A 567 -23.44 26.26 -0.14
CA THR A 567 -24.47 25.84 -1.09
C THR A 567 -24.05 24.57 -1.85
N THR A 568 -25.03 23.81 -2.34
CA THR A 568 -24.79 22.63 -3.17
C THR A 568 -24.02 23.00 -4.43
N GLY A 569 -22.83 22.43 -4.61
CA GLY A 569 -21.94 22.72 -5.75
C GLY A 569 -20.84 23.74 -5.46
N ALA A 570 -20.77 24.30 -4.25
CA ALA A 570 -19.62 25.11 -3.84
C ALA A 570 -18.34 24.27 -3.80
N ILE A 571 -17.21 24.89 -4.17
CA ILE A 571 -15.89 24.29 -4.00
C ILE A 571 -15.66 24.09 -2.51
N LEU A 572 -15.51 22.83 -2.10
CA LEU A 572 -15.38 22.48 -0.69
C LEU A 572 -13.99 22.86 -0.17
N PRO A 573 -13.89 23.53 0.99
CA PRO A 573 -12.60 23.88 1.57
C PRO A 573 -11.88 22.62 2.09
N ILE A 574 -10.54 22.65 2.04
CA ILE A 574 -9.68 21.58 2.56
C ILE A 574 -9.97 21.26 4.04
N SER A 575 -10.41 22.24 4.83
CA SER A 575 -10.81 22.09 6.23
C SER A 575 -12.05 21.21 6.44
N ILE A 576 -12.79 20.88 5.39
CA ILE A 576 -13.93 19.94 5.42
C ILE A 576 -13.55 18.60 4.80
N ILE A 577 -12.96 18.61 3.61
CA ILE A 577 -12.63 17.39 2.86
C ILE A 577 -11.58 16.56 3.61
N LEU A 578 -10.47 17.18 4.03
CA LEU A 578 -9.35 16.46 4.60
C LEU A 578 -9.73 15.75 5.90
N PRO A 579 -10.37 16.40 6.90
CA PRO A 579 -10.78 15.72 8.12
C PRO A 579 -11.78 14.59 7.86
N ALA A 580 -12.74 14.77 6.94
CA ALA A 580 -13.72 13.72 6.62
C ALA A 580 -13.07 12.46 6.04
N HIS A 581 -12.16 12.64 5.07
CA HIS A 581 -11.42 11.52 4.47
C HIS A 581 -10.42 10.90 5.45
N MET A 582 -9.72 11.71 6.27
CA MET A 582 -8.83 11.21 7.31
C MET A 582 -9.59 10.41 8.38
N PHE A 583 -10.79 10.86 8.77
CA PHE A 583 -11.64 10.16 9.73
C PHE A 583 -12.09 8.79 9.21
N ALA A 584 -12.61 8.74 7.98
CA ALA A 584 -12.98 7.47 7.33
C ALA A 584 -11.78 6.53 7.15
N PHE A 585 -10.61 7.10 6.80
CA PHE A 585 -9.36 6.35 6.67
C PHE A 585 -8.88 5.76 8.00
N TYR A 586 -8.91 6.56 9.07
CA TYR A 586 -8.50 6.15 10.42
C TYR A 586 -9.30 4.93 10.89
N PHE A 587 -10.63 5.03 10.85
CA PHE A 587 -11.49 3.94 11.31
C PHE A 587 -11.52 2.75 10.36
N GLY A 588 -11.26 2.98 9.07
CA GLY A 588 -10.93 1.92 8.13
C GLY A 588 -9.72 1.11 8.61
N ILE A 589 -8.59 1.75 8.88
CA ILE A 589 -7.36 1.06 9.34
C ILE A 589 -7.58 0.30 10.65
N ILE A 590 -8.29 0.89 11.60
CA ILE A 590 -8.54 0.27 12.90
C ILE A 590 -9.43 -0.98 12.81
N ALA A 591 -10.16 -1.17 11.71
CA ALA A 591 -10.89 -2.42 11.46
C ALA A 591 -9.97 -3.66 11.45
N ASP A 592 -8.69 -3.52 11.10
CA ASP A 592 -7.72 -4.64 11.01
C ASP A 592 -7.35 -5.25 12.37
N ILE A 593 -7.61 -4.54 13.47
CA ILE A 593 -7.34 -5.00 14.84
C ILE A 593 -8.62 -5.13 15.68
N THR A 594 -9.77 -4.78 15.10
CA THR A 594 -11.08 -4.80 15.76
C THR A 594 -11.78 -6.14 15.52
N PRO A 595 -12.15 -6.89 16.57
CA PRO A 595 -12.97 -8.09 16.44
C PRO A 595 -14.31 -7.81 15.74
N PRO A 596 -14.89 -8.78 15.02
CA PRO A 596 -14.57 -10.21 15.02
C PRO A 596 -13.55 -10.68 13.96
N VAL A 597 -13.09 -9.82 13.04
CA VAL A 597 -12.23 -10.25 11.92
C VAL A 597 -10.74 -10.02 12.20
N ALA A 598 -10.36 -8.85 12.74
CA ALA A 598 -9.04 -8.48 13.24
C ALA A 598 -7.82 -9.20 12.59
N LEU A 599 -7.66 -9.12 11.26
CA LEU A 599 -6.68 -9.93 10.51
C LEU A 599 -5.25 -9.80 11.02
N ALA A 600 -4.81 -8.58 11.33
CA ALA A 600 -3.46 -8.32 11.85
C ALA A 600 -3.28 -8.97 13.23
N ALA A 601 -4.27 -8.85 14.11
CA ALA A 601 -4.24 -9.49 15.42
C ALA A 601 -4.27 -11.02 15.32
N PHE A 602 -4.98 -11.58 14.34
CA PHE A 602 -5.07 -13.02 14.13
C PHE A 602 -3.76 -13.60 13.56
N ALA A 603 -3.09 -12.87 12.68
CA ALA A 603 -1.73 -13.20 12.25
C ALA A 603 -0.75 -13.19 13.43
N GLY A 604 -0.79 -12.14 14.25
CA GLY A 604 0.04 -12.03 15.46
C GLY A 604 -0.24 -13.17 16.46
N ALA A 605 -1.50 -13.55 16.63
CA ALA A 605 -1.89 -14.69 17.45
C ALA A 605 -1.35 -16.03 16.90
N GLY A 606 -1.32 -16.18 15.56
CA GLY A 606 -0.72 -17.33 14.89
C GLY A 606 0.75 -17.51 15.22
N ILE A 607 1.54 -16.43 15.14
CA ILE A 607 2.97 -16.41 15.50
C ILE A 607 3.15 -16.64 17.00
N ALA A 608 2.33 -15.97 17.81
CA ALA A 608 2.39 -16.09 19.27
C ALA A 608 1.95 -17.48 19.78
N LYS A 609 1.22 -18.26 18.99
CA LYS A 609 0.49 -19.47 19.41
C LYS A 609 -0.54 -19.15 20.52
N GLY A 610 -1.21 -18.01 20.42
CA GLY A 610 -2.22 -17.54 21.37
C GLY A 610 -3.64 -17.58 20.79
N ASN A 611 -4.65 -17.30 21.61
CA ASN A 611 -6.04 -17.25 21.15
C ASN A 611 -6.31 -16.00 20.27
N PRO A 612 -6.75 -16.14 19.00
CA PRO A 612 -6.93 -15.01 18.09
C PRO A 612 -7.90 -13.93 18.58
N MET A 613 -9.04 -14.33 19.16
CA MET A 613 -10.07 -13.40 19.62
C MET A 613 -9.58 -12.57 20.81
N LYS A 614 -8.90 -13.22 21.78
CA LYS A 614 -8.28 -12.53 22.91
C LYS A 614 -7.17 -11.57 22.47
N THR A 615 -6.36 -11.97 21.49
CA THR A 615 -5.35 -11.10 20.87
C THR A 615 -6.00 -9.87 20.22
N GLY A 616 -7.10 -10.04 19.48
CA GLY A 616 -7.85 -8.92 18.88
C GLY A 616 -8.39 -7.95 19.93
N VAL A 617 -9.00 -8.46 21.01
CA VAL A 617 -9.47 -7.62 22.12
C VAL A 617 -8.32 -6.85 22.78
N ASN A 618 -7.18 -7.49 23.01
CA ASN A 618 -6.01 -6.81 23.57
C ASN A 618 -5.44 -5.76 22.61
N ALA A 619 -5.42 -6.04 21.29
CA ALA A 619 -4.94 -5.12 20.28
C ALA A 619 -5.82 -3.87 20.22
N THR A 620 -7.14 -4.05 20.23
CA THR A 620 -8.12 -2.95 20.29
C THR A 620 -7.92 -2.10 21.56
N LYS A 621 -7.71 -2.73 22.72
CA LYS A 621 -7.44 -2.01 23.98
C LYS A 621 -6.15 -1.19 23.95
N LEU A 622 -5.08 -1.75 23.38
CA LEU A 622 -3.81 -1.03 23.21
C LEU A 622 -3.94 0.14 22.22
N ALA A 623 -4.76 -0.04 21.20
CA ALA A 623 -5.04 0.95 20.17
C ALA A 623 -6.14 1.95 20.56
N ILE A 624 -6.58 2.02 21.83
CA ILE A 624 -7.67 2.90 22.26
C ILE A 624 -7.45 4.37 21.89
N ALA A 625 -6.18 4.81 21.84
CA ALA A 625 -5.82 6.15 21.39
C ALA A 625 -6.30 6.43 19.95
N ALA A 626 -6.30 5.44 19.04
CA ALA A 626 -6.82 5.65 17.69
C ALA A 626 -8.34 5.88 17.63
N PHE A 627 -9.09 5.50 18.67
CA PHE A 627 -10.54 5.76 18.72
C PHE A 627 -10.87 7.16 19.25
N LEU A 628 -9.89 7.83 19.87
CA LEU A 628 -10.07 9.14 20.51
C LEU A 628 -9.42 10.29 19.72
N VAL A 629 -8.40 9.97 18.93
CA VAL A 629 -7.57 10.95 18.21
C VAL A 629 -8.27 11.59 17.00
N PRO A 630 -8.94 10.83 16.11
CA PRO A 630 -9.70 11.38 14.98
C PRO A 630 -10.97 12.09 15.45
#